data_AF-A0A7C0VR68-F1
#
_entry.id   AF-A0A7C0VR68-F1
#
_cell.length_a   1.000
_cell.length_b   1.000
_cell.length_c   1.000
_cell.angle_alpha   90.00
_cell.angle_beta   90.00
_cell.angle_gamma   90.00
#
_symmetry.space_group_name_H-M   'P 1'
#
loop_
_entity.id
_entity.type
_entity.pdbx_description
1 polymer ?
#
loop_
_entity_poly.entity_id
_entity_poly.type
_entity_poly.pdbx_seq_one_letter_code
_entity_poly.pdbx_strand_id
1 'polypeptide(L)'
;GEIREDVFPPCIKEILSTLLRGEHLTHHQRFAAATFLVNIGASVDYILDLMRHSPDFNERIARYQIEHLAGLRGSRKKYMTYSCEKMKTLGMCVADCGTKTPLQYYWRELRKERRKSSQPQNS
;
A
#
# COMPACT_ATOMS: atom_id res chain seq x y z
N GLY A 1 5.05 12.54 -1.26
CA GLY A 1 3.96 13.04 -2.13
C GLY A 1 2.67 13.01 -1.35
N GLU A 2 1.63 13.71 -1.80
CA GLU A 2 0.29 13.60 -1.20
C GLU A 2 -0.20 12.14 -1.30
N ILE A 3 -0.43 11.49 -0.16
CA ILE A 3 -0.98 10.13 -0.07
C ILE A 3 -2.49 10.24 0.09
N ARG A 4 -3.24 9.56 -0.78
CA ARG A 4 -4.70 9.62 -0.82
C ARG A 4 -5.30 8.26 -0.49
N GLU A 5 -5.57 8.05 0.79
CA GLU A 5 -6.07 6.76 1.31
C GLU A 5 -7.47 6.41 0.77
N ASP A 6 -8.27 7.43 0.46
CA ASP A 6 -9.63 7.30 -0.09
C ASP A 6 -9.64 6.56 -1.44
N VAL A 7 -8.54 6.63 -2.20
CA VAL A 7 -8.38 5.95 -3.50
C VAL A 7 -7.49 4.71 -3.45
N PHE A 8 -7.18 4.19 -2.25
CA PHE A 8 -6.44 2.94 -2.14
C PHE A 8 -7.22 1.75 -2.75
N PRO A 9 -6.51 0.78 -3.37
CA PRO A 9 -7.11 -0.46 -3.84
C PRO A 9 -7.84 -1.20 -2.71
N PRO A 10 -9.01 -1.83 -2.97
CA PRO A 10 -9.77 -2.55 -1.94
C PRO A 10 -8.94 -3.59 -1.17
N CYS A 11 -8.05 -4.32 -1.85
CA CYS A 11 -7.18 -5.29 -1.22
C CYS A 11 -6.16 -4.65 -0.25
N ILE A 12 -5.63 -3.47 -0.57
CA ILE A 12 -4.73 -2.74 0.32
C ILE A 12 -5.51 -2.17 1.50
N LYS A 13 -6.71 -1.62 1.25
CA LYS A 13 -7.61 -1.13 2.32
C LYS A 13 -7.92 -2.24 3.33
N GLU A 14 -8.22 -3.45 2.87
CA GLU A 14 -8.49 -4.58 3.74
C GLU A 14 -7.27 -4.93 4.60
N ILE A 15 -6.09 -5.03 3.99
CA ILE A 15 -4.84 -5.33 4.71
C ILE A 15 -4.54 -4.25 5.77
N LEU A 16 -4.71 -2.97 5.43
CA LEU A 16 -4.49 -1.88 6.37
C LEU A 16 -5.56 -1.86 7.47
N SER A 17 -6.82 -2.20 7.16
CA SER A 17 -7.88 -2.33 8.14
C SER A 17 -7.57 -3.45 9.15
N THR A 18 -7.13 -4.62 8.70
CA THR A 18 -6.62 -5.70 9.57
C THR A 18 -5.50 -5.21 10.48
N LEU A 19 -4.51 -4.50 9.92
CA LEU A 19 -3.40 -3.94 10.70
C LEU A 19 -3.89 -2.94 11.77
N LEU A 20 -4.79 -2.02 11.41
CA LEU A 20 -5.31 -0.99 12.30
C LEU A 20 -6.20 -1.56 13.42
N ARG A 21 -6.82 -2.74 13.21
CA ARG A 21 -7.51 -3.49 14.28
C ARG A 21 -6.56 -4.18 15.26
N GLY A 22 -5.25 -4.07 15.06
CA GLY A 22 -4.26 -4.76 15.87
C GLY A 22 -4.18 -6.25 15.59
N GLU A 23 -4.65 -6.70 14.43
CA GLU A 23 -4.56 -8.10 14.03
C GLU A 23 -3.21 -8.41 13.37
N HIS A 24 -2.77 -9.67 13.45
CA HIS A 24 -1.52 -10.10 12.84
C HIS A 24 -1.64 -10.15 11.31
N LEU A 25 -0.75 -9.43 10.63
CA LEU A 25 -0.56 -9.59 9.20
C LEU A 25 0.40 -10.74 8.89
N THR A 26 0.04 -11.55 7.90
CA THR A 26 0.95 -12.53 7.29
C THR A 26 2.14 -11.83 6.61
N HIS A 27 3.23 -12.56 6.40
CA HIS A 27 4.40 -12.05 5.67
C HIS A 27 4.04 -11.46 4.30
N HIS A 28 3.12 -12.11 3.56
CA HIS A 28 2.68 -11.63 2.26
C HIS A 28 1.84 -10.35 2.33
N GLN A 29 0.98 -10.21 3.35
CA GLN A 29 0.21 -8.99 3.57
C GLN A 29 1.11 -7.80 3.92
N ARG A 30 2.07 -8.01 4.83
CA ARG A 30 3.07 -6.99 5.19
C ARG A 30 3.86 -6.54 3.97
N PHE A 31 4.35 -7.50 3.18
CA PHE A 31 5.08 -7.21 1.94
C PHE A 31 4.21 -6.42 0.96
N ALA A 32 2.97 -6.85 0.71
CA ALA A 32 2.06 -6.20 -0.24
C ALA A 32 1.76 -4.74 0.16
N ALA A 33 1.41 -4.50 1.44
CA ALA A 33 1.13 -3.17 1.96
C ALA A 33 2.38 -2.27 1.93
N ALA A 34 3.50 -2.73 2.49
CA ALA A 34 4.73 -1.94 2.56
C ALA A 34 5.25 -1.58 1.16
N THR A 35 5.32 -2.55 0.24
CA THR A 35 5.77 -2.28 -1.14
C THR A 35 4.79 -1.38 -1.89
N PHE A 36 3.48 -1.52 -1.69
CA PHE A 36 2.51 -0.60 -2.31
C PHE A 36 2.75 0.84 -1.86
N LEU A 37 2.83 1.08 -0.54
CA LEU A 37 3.04 2.40 0.05
C LEU A 37 4.37 3.04 -0.42
N VAL A 38 5.45 2.26 -0.42
CA VAL A 38 6.77 2.66 -0.96
C VAL A 38 6.67 3.05 -2.44
N ASN A 39 5.88 2.34 -3.24
CA ASN A 39 5.77 2.60 -4.66
C ASN A 39 4.90 3.81 -5.01
N ILE A 40 3.93 4.18 -4.15
CA ILE A 40 3.16 5.42 -4.31
C ILE A 40 3.86 6.65 -3.70
N GLY A 41 5.01 6.46 -3.07
CA GLY A 41 5.85 7.54 -2.54
C GLY A 41 5.53 7.96 -1.11
N ALA A 42 5.00 7.05 -0.29
CA ALA A 42 4.91 7.24 1.15
C ALA A 42 6.31 7.26 1.78
N SER A 43 6.49 8.06 2.83
CA SER A 43 7.74 8.10 3.59
C SER A 43 7.92 6.84 4.43
N VAL A 44 9.16 6.54 4.81
CA VAL A 44 9.47 5.44 5.74
C VAL A 44 8.73 5.64 7.06
N ASP A 45 8.69 6.88 7.57
CA ASP A 45 8.04 7.19 8.84
C ASP A 45 6.52 7.03 8.78
N TYR A 46 5.85 7.44 7.68
CA TYR A 46 4.43 7.19 7.48
C TYR A 46 4.11 5.69 7.51
N ILE A 47 4.93 4.86 6.85
CA ILE A 47 4.73 3.42 6.83
C ILE A 47 4.99 2.82 8.21
N LEU A 48 6.01 3.31 8.93
CA LEU A 48 6.29 2.89 10.30
C LEU A 48 5.12 3.16 11.24
N ASP A 49 4.52 4.35 11.16
CA ASP A 49 3.39 4.72 12.01
C ASP A 49 2.17 3.83 11.78
N LEU A 50 1.93 3.39 10.54
CA LEU A 50 0.94 2.34 10.27
C LEU A 50 1.34 1.01 10.91
N MET A 51 2.59 0.57 10.70
CA MET A 51 3.09 -0.72 11.20
C MET A 51 3.14 -0.81 12.73
N ARG A 52 3.15 0.32 13.46
CA ARG A 52 3.06 0.37 14.94
C ARG A 52 1.83 -0.33 15.51
N HIS A 53 0.76 -0.47 14.74
CA HIS A 53 -0.46 -1.16 15.16
C HIS A 53 -0.29 -2.69 15.20
N SER A 54 0.79 -3.22 14.62
CA SER A 54 1.06 -4.66 14.64
C SER A 54 1.41 -5.15 16.06
N PRO A 55 0.84 -6.26 16.55
CA PRO A 55 1.11 -6.77 17.91
C PRO A 55 2.58 -7.09 18.19
N ASP A 56 3.31 -7.49 17.15
CA ASP A 56 4.73 -7.86 17.16
C ASP A 56 5.64 -6.71 16.68
N PHE A 57 5.16 -5.46 16.70
CA PHE A 57 5.92 -4.33 16.17
C PHE A 57 7.25 -4.13 16.90
N ASN A 58 8.33 -4.08 16.11
CA ASN A 58 9.64 -3.65 16.56
C ASN A 58 10.16 -2.59 15.58
N GLU A 59 10.29 -1.34 16.06
CA GLU A 59 10.62 -0.20 15.20
C GLU A 59 11.94 -0.38 14.44
N ARG A 60 12.98 -0.89 15.10
CA ARG A 60 14.30 -1.09 14.49
C ARG A 60 14.22 -2.08 13.32
N ILE A 61 13.50 -3.19 13.53
CA ILE A 61 13.32 -4.24 12.51
C ILE A 61 12.43 -3.72 11.37
N ALA A 62 11.28 -3.12 11.70
CA ALA A 62 10.34 -2.60 10.71
C ALA A 62 10.99 -1.52 9.83
N ARG A 63 11.75 -0.58 10.43
CA ARG A 63 12.43 0.49 9.70
C ARG A 63 13.43 -0.10 8.71
N TYR A 64 14.25 -1.05 9.16
CA TYR A 64 15.20 -1.74 8.31
C TYR A 64 14.52 -2.44 7.12
N GLN A 65 13.41 -3.15 7.37
CA GLN A 65 12.64 -3.82 6.32
C GLN A 65 12.06 -2.84 5.30
N ILE A 66 11.43 -1.76 5.77
CA ILE A 66 10.82 -0.74 4.90
C ILE A 66 11.89 -0.05 4.05
N GLU A 67 13.01 0.35 4.65
CA GLU A 67 14.12 0.96 3.92
C GLU A 67 14.74 0.01 2.89
N HIS A 68 14.85 -1.29 3.21
CA HIS A 68 15.28 -2.30 2.25
C HIS A 68 14.31 -2.43 1.07
N LEU A 69 13.00 -2.50 1.33
CA LEU A 69 11.97 -2.52 0.28
C LEU A 69 11.98 -1.26 -0.59
N ALA A 70 12.31 -0.12 0.01
CA ALA A 70 12.46 1.17 -0.69
C ALA A 70 13.75 1.29 -1.51
N GLY A 71 14.67 0.33 -1.43
CA GLY A 71 15.97 0.40 -2.09
C GLY A 71 16.97 1.34 -1.40
N LEU A 72 16.74 1.67 -0.13
CA LEU A 72 17.62 2.52 0.69
C LEU A 72 18.71 1.71 1.43
N ARG A 73 18.62 0.38 1.39
CA ARG A 73 19.58 -0.55 2.01
C ARG A 73 20.01 -1.65 1.02
N GLY A 74 21.09 -2.35 1.36
CA GLY A 74 21.54 -3.55 0.64
C GLY A 74 21.85 -3.28 -0.83
N SER A 75 21.31 -4.12 -1.72
CA SER A 75 21.50 -4.06 -3.18
C SER A 75 20.84 -2.83 -3.84
N ARG A 76 20.20 -1.95 -3.07
CA ARG A 76 19.46 -0.76 -3.54
C ARG A 76 18.32 -1.06 -4.53
N LYS A 77 17.85 -2.30 -4.57
CA LYS A 77 16.70 -2.71 -5.38
C LYS A 77 15.41 -2.23 -4.72
N LYS A 78 14.66 -1.34 -5.40
CA LYS A 78 13.29 -1.01 -5.01
C LYS A 78 12.37 -2.18 -5.36
N TYR A 79 11.66 -2.71 -4.37
CA TYR A 79 10.75 -3.84 -4.56
C TYR A 79 9.40 -3.36 -5.10
N MET A 80 8.87 -4.09 -6.08
CA MET A 80 7.53 -3.84 -6.63
C MET A 80 6.47 -4.59 -5.84
N THR A 81 5.30 -3.97 -5.68
CA THR A 81 4.13 -4.66 -5.12
C THR A 81 3.66 -5.79 -6.04
N TYR A 82 2.90 -6.74 -5.47
CA TYR A 82 2.39 -7.88 -6.21
C TYR A 82 1.43 -7.48 -7.34
N SER A 83 1.37 -8.30 -8.38
CA SER A 83 0.31 -8.21 -9.40
C SER A 83 -1.04 -8.58 -8.80
N CYS A 84 -2.13 -8.11 -9.40
CA CYS A 84 -3.48 -8.50 -9.00
C CYS A 84 -3.69 -10.02 -9.11
N GLU A 85 -3.08 -10.67 -10.11
CA GLU A 85 -3.08 -12.14 -10.24
C GLU A 85 -2.41 -12.80 -9.03
N LYS A 86 -1.22 -12.33 -8.63
CA LYS A 86 -0.54 -12.87 -7.45
C LYS A 86 -1.32 -12.60 -6.16
N MET A 87 -1.96 -11.44 -6.04
CA MET A 87 -2.87 -11.14 -4.91
C MET A 87 -4.05 -12.13 -4.88
N LYS A 88 -4.62 -12.51 -6.04
CA LYS A 88 -5.67 -13.54 -6.14
C LYS A 88 -5.16 -14.90 -5.68
N THR A 89 -4.01 -15.35 -6.18
CA THR A 89 -3.40 -16.64 -5.77
C THR A 89 -3.09 -16.71 -4.28
N LEU A 90 -2.71 -15.59 -3.67
CA LEU A 90 -2.41 -15.50 -2.24
C LEU A 90 -3.66 -15.23 -1.36
N GLY A 91 -4.87 -15.19 -1.94
CA GLY A 91 -6.11 -14.96 -1.19
C GLY A 91 -6.28 -13.53 -0.65
N MET A 92 -5.50 -12.56 -1.14
CA MET A 92 -5.54 -11.16 -0.68
C MET A 92 -6.37 -10.23 -1.59
N CYS A 93 -6.83 -10.72 -2.75
CA CYS A 93 -7.64 -9.91 -3.66
C CYS A 93 -9.13 -10.02 -3.30
N VAL A 94 -9.72 -8.91 -2.83
CA VAL A 94 -11.13 -8.86 -2.38
C VAL A 94 -12.10 -8.30 -3.41
N ALA A 95 -11.61 -7.78 -4.54
CA ALA A 95 -12.45 -7.19 -5.59
C ALA A 95 -11.77 -7.25 -6.97
N ASP A 96 -12.53 -7.50 -8.04
CA ASP A 96 -12.01 -7.35 -9.40
C ASP A 96 -12.08 -5.88 -9.84
N CYS A 97 -10.90 -5.29 -9.97
CA CYS A 97 -10.73 -3.87 -10.26
C CYS A 97 -10.52 -3.56 -11.76
N GLY A 98 -10.42 -4.59 -12.61
CA GLY A 98 -10.04 -4.43 -14.02
C GLY A 98 -8.64 -3.82 -14.22
N THR A 99 -7.69 -4.13 -13.33
CA THR A 99 -6.30 -3.66 -13.37
C THR A 99 -5.31 -4.81 -13.20
N LYS A 100 -4.08 -4.64 -13.73
CA LYS A 100 -3.01 -5.64 -13.60
C LYS A 100 -2.29 -5.59 -12.26
N THR A 101 -2.24 -4.41 -11.62
CA THR A 101 -1.56 -4.22 -10.33
C THR A 101 -2.34 -3.26 -9.43
N PRO A 102 -2.18 -3.35 -8.08
CA PRO A 102 -2.72 -2.38 -7.14
C PRO A 102 -2.25 -0.95 -7.42
N LEU A 103 -1.01 -0.76 -7.92
CA LEU A 103 -0.50 0.56 -8.31
C LEU A 103 -1.28 1.15 -9.49
N GLN A 104 -1.61 0.34 -10.49
CA GLN A 104 -2.39 0.80 -11.63
C GLN A 104 -3.78 1.28 -11.19
N TYR A 105 -4.42 0.58 -10.24
CA TYR A 105 -5.68 1.03 -9.64
C TYR A 105 -5.52 2.39 -8.98
N TYR A 106 -4.55 2.52 -8.05
CA TYR A 106 -4.35 3.76 -7.30
C TYR A 106 -4.17 4.97 -8.22
N TRP A 107 -3.28 4.87 -9.21
CA TRP A 107 -3.05 5.98 -10.14
C TRP A 107 -4.22 6.24 -11.10
N ARG A 108 -5.06 5.23 -11.38
CA ARG A 108 -6.28 5.43 -12.16
C ARG A 108 -7.32 6.20 -11.35
N GLU A 109 -7.58 5.79 -10.11
CA GLU A 109 -8.57 6.44 -9.25
C GLU A 109 -8.12 7.84 -8.82
N LEU A 110 -6.84 8.03 -8.48
CA LEU A 110 -6.30 9.36 -8.17
C LEU A 110 -6.48 10.36 -9.33
N ARG A 111 -6.30 9.91 -10.58
CA ARG A 111 -6.54 10.76 -11.76
C ARG A 111 -8.02 11.11 -11.94
N LYS A 112 -8.93 10.18 -11.63
CA LYS A 112 -10.38 10.46 -11.69
C LYS A 112 -10.78 11.49 -10.64
N GLU A 113 -10.31 11.34 -9.40
CA GLU A 113 -10.59 12.30 -8.33
C GLU A 113 -10.06 13.70 -8.65
N ARG A 114 -8.83 13.80 -9.16
CA ARG A 114 -8.28 15.09 -9.60
C ARG A 114 -9.11 15.75 -10.70
N ARG A 115 -9.68 14.97 -11.64
CA ARG A 115 -10.57 15.51 -12.69
C ARG A 115 -11.89 16.02 -12.13
N LYS A 116 -12.49 15.31 -11.16
CA LYS A 116 -13.72 15.75 -10.49
C LYS A 116 -13.51 17.07 -9.75
N SER A 117 -12.39 17.23 -9.04
CA SER A 117 -12.06 18.46 -8.32
C SER A 117 -11.80 19.67 -9.24
N SER A 118 -11.52 19.45 -10.54
CA SER A 118 -11.28 20.52 -11.51
C SER A 118 -12.51 20.95 -12.32
N GLN A 119 -13.66 20.28 -12.15
CA GLN A 119 -14.92 20.72 -12.74
C GLN A 119 -15.70 21.57 -11.72
N PRO A 120 -16.02 22.85 -12.01
CA PRO A 120 -16.90 23.61 -11.14
C PRO A 120 -18.26 22.89 -11.08
N GLN A 121 -18.72 22.63 -9.86
CA GLN A 121 -20.08 22.15 -9.61
C GLN A 121 -21.05 23.27 -10.00
N ASN A 122 -21.53 23.27 -11.24
CA ASN A 122 -22.76 23.96 -11.60
C ASN A 122 -23.93 23.05 -11.19
N SER A 123 -24.51 23.31 -10.02
CA SER A 123 -25.88 22.94 -9.64
C SER A 123 -26.35 23.85 -8.52
#